data_AF-A0A1H4SM04-F1
#
_entry.id   AF-A0A1H4SM04-F1
#
_cell.length_a   1.000
_cell.length_b   1.000
_cell.length_c   1.000
_cell.angle_alpha   90.00
_cell.angle_beta   90.00
_cell.angle_gamma   90.00
#
_symmetry.space_group_name_H-M   'P 1'
#
loop_
_entity.id
_entity.type
_entity.pdbx_description
1 polymer ?
#
loop_
_entity_poly.entity_id
_entity_poly.type
_entity_poly.pdbx_seq_one_letter_code
_entity_poly.pdbx_strand_id
1 'polypeptide(L)'
;MIWARPANALRHVEKLDARVTRIVAGFAASDVFWSSGCDPRRFPTNSAGSLVVPHMLWDMSNGDVVAIDDVEVGYGGAAPGRAFSLLSELGLSDPVARGIAYSRRSLTRLGRDGRTVLQSIAHSDWPGFRLHTPTRIGTAWVLRVTADNLEDRLRPVGAPAVRPSTGRIAAMIADELDRDDLPGWARGPRIARYLPSRDAARNAGFVDRSDRNSPAPDRSRAYQLIVEQGSLQLWFELPDQQGAGGQPPRDAYVLMQNLRIPRPSGESVVADDDRLRYGYR
;
A
#
# COMPACT_ATOMS: atom_id res chain seq x y z
N MET A 1 10.16 0.21 -16.41
CA MET A 1 9.61 1.47 -15.86
C MET A 1 10.68 2.53 -16.05
N ILE A 2 10.33 3.64 -16.67
CA ILE A 2 11.25 4.73 -17.02
C ILE A 2 10.96 5.89 -16.08
N TRP A 3 11.95 6.31 -15.30
CA TRP A 3 11.80 7.42 -14.37
C TRP A 3 12.11 8.75 -15.05
N ALA A 4 11.20 9.71 -14.91
CA ALA A 4 11.29 11.02 -15.53
C ALA A 4 10.96 12.14 -14.53
N ARG A 5 11.67 13.27 -14.69
CA ARG A 5 11.22 14.55 -14.16
C ARG A 5 10.13 15.12 -15.09
N PRO A 6 9.26 16.02 -14.61
CA PRO A 6 8.16 16.57 -15.43
C PRO A 6 8.65 17.13 -16.77
N ALA A 7 9.73 17.93 -16.75
CA ALA A 7 10.33 18.55 -17.92
C ALA A 7 10.85 17.58 -19.00
N ASN A 8 11.02 16.29 -18.67
CA ASN A 8 11.51 15.28 -19.61
C ASN A 8 10.47 14.21 -19.95
N ALA A 9 9.31 14.20 -19.29
CA ALA A 9 8.33 13.12 -19.43
C ALA A 9 7.79 13.01 -20.87
N LEU A 10 7.47 14.14 -21.51
CA LEU A 10 6.98 14.17 -22.90
C LEU A 10 8.05 13.68 -23.90
N ARG A 11 9.32 14.05 -23.69
CA ARG A 11 10.42 13.55 -24.51
C ARG A 11 10.54 12.02 -24.44
N HIS A 12 10.23 11.40 -23.29
CA HIS A 12 10.19 9.95 -23.20
C HIS A 12 9.02 9.36 -23.99
N VAL A 13 7.84 9.99 -23.95
CA VAL A 13 6.69 9.59 -24.77
C VAL A 13 7.04 9.61 -26.25
N GLU A 14 7.65 10.70 -26.73
CA GLU A 14 8.10 10.85 -28.11
C GLU A 14 9.12 9.79 -28.52
N LYS A 15 10.13 9.54 -27.67
CA LYS A 15 11.19 8.54 -27.95
C LYS A 15 10.67 7.11 -28.00
N LEU A 16 9.62 6.80 -27.26
CA LEU A 16 9.01 5.48 -27.24
C LEU A 16 8.12 5.22 -28.47
N ASP A 17 7.84 6.27 -29.26
CA ASP A 17 6.89 6.22 -30.37
C ASP A 17 5.56 5.55 -29.97
N ALA A 18 5.08 5.90 -28.77
CA ALA A 18 3.94 5.26 -28.13
C ALA A 18 2.99 6.30 -27.53
N ARG A 19 1.70 5.96 -27.48
CA ARG A 19 0.67 6.81 -26.87
C ARG A 19 0.48 6.48 -25.39
N VAL A 20 0.20 7.49 -24.56
CA VAL A 20 -0.29 7.28 -23.19
C VAL A 20 -1.72 6.73 -23.25
N THR A 21 -1.94 5.58 -22.61
CA THR A 21 -3.24 4.87 -22.58
C THR A 21 -3.90 4.92 -21.21
N ARG A 22 -3.12 5.09 -20.15
CA ARG A 22 -3.62 5.23 -18.78
C ARG A 22 -2.75 6.18 -17.99
N ILE A 23 -3.37 6.96 -17.12
CA ILE A 23 -2.70 7.81 -16.15
C ILE A 23 -3.18 7.40 -14.76
N VAL A 24 -2.25 7.10 -13.87
CA VAL A 24 -2.52 6.95 -12.43
C VAL A 24 -1.83 8.09 -11.73
N ALA A 25 -2.57 8.90 -10.97
CA ALA A 25 -2.01 10.01 -10.22
C ALA A 25 -2.58 10.04 -8.82
N GLY A 26 -1.78 10.49 -7.85
CA GLY A 26 -2.23 10.56 -6.48
C GLY A 26 -1.35 11.45 -5.63
N PHE A 27 -1.96 12.07 -4.62
CA PHE A 27 -1.25 12.90 -3.66
C PHE A 27 -0.28 12.08 -2.81
N ALA A 28 -0.67 10.88 -2.38
CA ALA A 28 0.23 9.99 -1.65
C ALA A 28 0.74 8.85 -2.51
N ALA A 29 1.99 8.46 -2.24
CA ALA A 29 2.63 7.26 -2.77
C ALA A 29 1.74 6.01 -2.68
N SER A 30 1.01 5.83 -1.58
CA SER A 30 0.08 4.70 -1.40
C SER A 30 -1.03 4.70 -2.46
N ASP A 31 -1.57 5.87 -2.78
CA ASP A 31 -2.72 6.00 -3.69
C ASP A 31 -2.29 5.60 -5.11
N VAL A 32 -1.09 6.04 -5.53
CA VAL A 32 -0.50 5.66 -6.81
C VAL A 32 -0.15 4.18 -6.83
N PHE A 33 0.50 3.67 -5.77
CA PHE A 33 0.91 2.27 -5.68
C PHE A 33 -0.27 1.33 -5.87
N TRP A 34 -1.31 1.46 -5.04
CA TRP A 34 -2.48 0.58 -5.06
C TRP A 34 -3.29 0.73 -6.35
N SER A 35 -3.42 1.94 -6.91
CA SER A 35 -4.15 2.15 -8.17
C SER A 35 -3.35 1.82 -9.43
N SER A 36 -2.03 1.68 -9.33
CA SER A 36 -1.19 1.28 -10.46
C SER A 36 -1.38 -0.20 -10.80
N GLY A 37 -1.63 -1.04 -9.81
CA GLY A 37 -1.56 -2.49 -9.94
C GLY A 37 -0.16 -3.01 -10.31
N CYS A 38 0.86 -2.15 -10.33
CA CYS A 38 2.24 -2.56 -10.64
C CYS A 38 2.79 -3.46 -9.53
N ASP A 39 3.56 -4.46 -9.93
CA ASP A 39 4.31 -5.28 -8.99
C ASP A 39 5.29 -4.40 -8.19
N PRO A 40 5.33 -4.51 -6.84
CA PRO A 40 6.21 -3.71 -6.00
C PRO A 40 7.69 -3.80 -6.39
N ARG A 41 8.13 -4.92 -6.99
CA ARG A 41 9.51 -5.10 -7.50
C ARG A 41 9.87 -4.16 -8.65
N ARG A 42 8.89 -3.49 -9.28
CA ARG A 42 9.14 -2.51 -10.35
C ARG A 42 9.53 -1.14 -9.81
N PHE A 43 9.30 -0.87 -8.53
CA PHE A 43 9.67 0.38 -7.89
C PHE A 43 11.02 0.23 -7.17
N PRO A 44 11.87 1.27 -7.16
CA PRO A 44 13.06 1.29 -6.33
C PRO A 44 12.66 1.35 -4.84
N THR A 45 13.56 0.86 -3.99
CA THR A 45 13.45 1.02 -2.53
C THR A 45 14.50 1.99 -2.04
N ASN A 46 14.16 2.84 -1.09
CA ASN A 46 15.14 3.67 -0.40
C ASN A 46 15.97 2.86 0.63
N SER A 47 16.89 3.52 1.33
CA SER A 47 17.74 2.88 2.35
C SER A 47 16.96 2.26 3.52
N ALA A 48 15.73 2.72 3.78
CA ALA A 48 14.84 2.16 4.79
C ALA A 48 14.00 0.97 4.28
N GLY A 49 14.19 0.56 3.02
CA GLY A 49 13.42 -0.51 2.39
C GLY A 49 12.02 -0.08 1.93
N SER A 50 11.66 1.19 2.08
CA SER A 50 10.36 1.71 1.63
C SER A 50 10.34 1.92 0.13
N LEU A 51 9.22 1.58 -0.50
CA LEU A 51 9.01 1.83 -1.92
C LEU A 51 9.06 3.33 -2.23
N VAL A 52 9.86 3.70 -3.22
CA VAL A 52 9.85 5.02 -3.83
C VAL A 52 8.82 4.97 -4.95
N VAL A 53 7.65 5.55 -4.69
CA VAL A 53 6.52 5.57 -5.63
C VAL A 53 6.34 7.00 -6.13
N PRO A 54 6.27 7.23 -7.46
CA PRO A 54 6.08 8.56 -8.02
C PRO A 54 4.67 9.08 -7.73
N HIS A 55 4.45 10.38 -7.94
CA HIS A 55 3.12 10.99 -7.84
C HIS A 55 2.24 10.71 -9.06
N MET A 56 2.84 10.31 -10.19
CA MET A 56 2.12 9.98 -11.42
C MET A 56 2.80 8.85 -12.21
N LEU A 57 1.99 7.98 -12.81
CA LEU A 57 2.40 6.90 -13.72
C LEU A 57 1.62 7.02 -15.02
N TRP A 58 2.31 6.89 -16.16
CA TRP A 58 1.71 6.79 -17.49
C TRP A 58 1.95 5.40 -18.07
N ASP A 59 0.87 4.65 -18.29
CA ASP A 59 0.94 3.39 -19.02
C ASP A 59 0.88 3.69 -20.53
N MET A 60 1.88 3.19 -21.25
CA MET A 60 2.05 3.41 -22.67
C MET A 60 1.41 2.27 -23.48
N SER A 61 0.99 2.56 -24.70
CA SER A 61 0.36 1.58 -25.60
C SER A 61 1.26 0.39 -25.99
N ASN A 62 2.57 0.54 -25.83
CA ASN A 62 3.57 -0.51 -26.07
C ASN A 62 3.86 -1.37 -24.82
N GLY A 63 3.19 -1.11 -23.68
CA GLY A 63 3.38 -1.82 -22.41
C GLY A 63 4.42 -1.19 -21.48
N ASP A 64 5.14 -0.14 -21.92
CA ASP A 64 6.02 0.60 -21.04
C ASP A 64 5.25 1.44 -20.01
N VAL A 65 5.95 1.82 -18.95
CA VAL A 65 5.42 2.70 -17.90
C VAL A 65 6.41 3.82 -17.66
N VAL A 66 5.96 5.07 -17.79
CA VAL A 66 6.73 6.26 -17.42
C VAL A 66 6.30 6.69 -16.02
N ALA A 67 7.26 6.68 -15.09
CA ALA A 67 7.11 7.13 -13.72
C ALA A 67 7.55 8.59 -13.59
N ILE A 68 6.62 9.46 -13.22
CA ILE A 68 6.83 10.90 -13.16
C ILE A 68 6.81 11.34 -11.71
N ASP A 69 7.99 11.69 -11.23
CA ASP A 69 8.18 12.20 -9.88
C ASP A 69 8.31 13.74 -9.89
N ASP A 70 8.35 14.36 -8.71
CA ASP A 70 8.50 15.82 -8.55
C ASP A 70 7.39 16.62 -9.24
N VAL A 71 6.20 16.01 -9.25
CA VAL A 71 4.95 16.58 -9.72
C VAL A 71 3.95 16.59 -8.57
N GLU A 72 3.32 17.72 -8.34
CA GLU A 72 2.34 17.89 -7.26
C GLU A 72 0.98 17.44 -7.75
N VAL A 73 0.32 16.53 -7.03
CA VAL A 73 -1.05 16.06 -7.34
C VAL A 73 -1.90 16.18 -6.09
N GLY A 74 -3.14 16.66 -6.26
CA GLY A 74 -4.12 16.84 -5.20
C GLY A 74 -3.95 18.13 -4.42
N TYR A 75 -5.04 18.54 -3.75
CA TYR A 75 -5.08 19.77 -2.99
C TYR A 75 -4.77 19.53 -1.50
N GLY A 76 -3.75 20.23 -0.99
CA GLY A 76 -3.41 20.36 0.43
C GLY A 76 -2.70 21.69 0.76
N GLY A 77 -2.70 22.65 -0.18
CA GLY A 77 -1.91 23.89 -0.12
C GLY A 77 -1.78 24.54 -1.50
N ALA A 78 -0.54 24.80 -1.95
CA ALA A 78 -0.23 25.35 -3.28
C ALA A 78 -0.84 24.47 -4.40
N ALA A 79 -1.41 25.13 -5.42
CA ALA A 79 -2.11 24.44 -6.50
C ALA A 79 -1.16 23.54 -7.31
N PRO A 80 -1.60 22.36 -7.79
CA PRO A 80 -0.81 21.37 -8.52
C PRO A 80 -0.47 21.83 -9.96
N GLY A 81 0.18 22.99 -10.08
CA GLY A 81 0.44 23.68 -11.34
C GLY A 81 1.33 22.86 -12.27
N ARG A 82 2.36 22.20 -11.72
CA ARG A 82 3.25 21.35 -12.52
C ARG A 82 2.52 20.14 -13.11
N ALA A 83 1.64 19.47 -12.36
CA ALA A 83 0.83 18.38 -12.90
C ALA A 83 -0.09 18.89 -14.00
N PHE A 84 -0.79 19.99 -13.72
CA PHE A 84 -1.74 20.56 -14.66
C PHE A 84 -1.06 20.95 -15.97
N SER A 85 0.02 21.73 -15.92
CA SER A 85 0.80 22.13 -17.10
C SER A 85 1.31 20.91 -17.88
N LEU A 86 1.89 19.92 -17.21
CA LEU A 86 2.39 18.72 -17.88
C LEU A 86 1.28 17.94 -18.59
N LEU A 87 0.10 17.82 -17.97
CA LEU A 87 -1.06 17.14 -18.55
C LEU A 87 -1.67 17.92 -19.71
N SER A 88 -1.67 19.25 -19.65
CA SER A 88 -2.07 20.12 -20.76
C SER A 88 -1.08 20.01 -21.94
N GLU A 89 0.23 19.99 -21.67
CA GLU A 89 1.26 19.79 -22.69
C GLU A 89 1.20 18.37 -23.31
N LEU A 90 0.76 17.37 -22.55
CA LEU A 90 0.42 16.04 -23.08
C LEU A 90 -0.80 16.08 -24.05
N GLY A 91 -1.52 17.20 -24.13
CA GLY A 91 -2.66 17.41 -25.01
C GLY A 91 -4.01 17.02 -24.40
N LEU A 92 -4.10 16.87 -23.07
CA LEU A 92 -5.39 16.65 -22.41
C LEU A 92 -6.18 17.95 -22.33
N SER A 93 -7.51 17.85 -22.45
CA SER A 93 -8.38 19.01 -22.25
C SER A 93 -8.32 19.52 -20.81
N ASP A 94 -8.51 20.83 -20.62
CA ASP A 94 -8.47 21.46 -19.30
C ASP A 94 -9.33 20.76 -18.24
N PRO A 95 -10.59 20.33 -18.52
CA PRO A 95 -11.38 19.61 -17.53
C PRO A 95 -10.75 18.28 -17.10
N VAL A 96 -10.15 17.55 -18.03
CA VAL A 96 -9.47 16.27 -17.75
C VAL A 96 -8.18 16.50 -16.98
N ALA A 97 -7.32 17.42 -17.47
CA ALA A 97 -6.06 17.75 -16.83
C ALA A 97 -6.28 18.24 -15.39
N ARG A 98 -7.29 19.11 -15.17
CA ARG A 98 -7.68 19.57 -13.85
C ARG A 98 -8.24 18.44 -12.99
N GLY A 99 -9.11 17.59 -13.55
CA GLY A 99 -9.68 16.45 -12.85
C GLY A 99 -8.61 15.47 -12.33
N ILE A 100 -7.54 15.25 -13.10
CA ILE A 100 -6.40 14.44 -12.66
C ILE A 100 -5.59 15.20 -11.61
N ALA A 101 -5.07 16.39 -11.96
CA ALA A 101 -4.11 17.13 -11.15
C ALA A 101 -4.65 17.53 -9.78
N TYR A 102 -5.93 17.88 -9.67
CA TYR A 102 -6.52 18.40 -8.43
C TYR A 102 -7.23 17.31 -7.60
N SER A 103 -7.34 16.09 -8.12
CA SER A 103 -7.88 14.96 -7.36
C SER A 103 -6.92 14.48 -6.28
N ARG A 104 -7.46 13.90 -5.20
CA ARG A 104 -6.64 13.17 -4.23
C ARG A 104 -5.99 11.95 -4.89
N ARG A 105 -6.79 11.28 -5.72
CA ARG A 105 -6.42 10.11 -6.52
C ARG A 105 -7.20 10.17 -7.83
N SER A 106 -6.53 9.88 -8.93
CA SER A 106 -7.18 9.66 -10.22
C SER A 106 -6.62 8.43 -10.94
N LEU A 107 -7.53 7.73 -11.60
CA LEU A 107 -7.26 6.68 -12.57
C LEU A 107 -7.97 7.10 -13.86
N THR A 108 -7.20 7.44 -14.87
CA THR A 108 -7.72 7.93 -16.15
C THR A 108 -7.33 6.99 -17.27
N ARG A 109 -8.30 6.56 -18.07
CA ARG A 109 -8.07 5.78 -19.29
C ARG A 109 -8.29 6.65 -20.52
N LEU A 110 -7.36 6.61 -21.46
CA LEU A 110 -7.34 7.41 -22.69
C LEU A 110 -7.64 6.50 -23.89
N GLY A 111 -8.90 6.49 -24.33
CA GLY A 111 -9.37 5.72 -25.49
C GLY A 111 -8.77 6.20 -26.81
N ARG A 112 -8.60 5.30 -27.79
CA ARG A 112 -8.02 5.63 -29.11
C ARG A 112 -8.87 6.62 -29.93
N ASP A 113 -10.16 6.65 -29.64
CA ASP A 113 -11.16 7.55 -30.22
C ASP A 113 -11.16 8.95 -29.58
N GLY A 114 -10.20 9.25 -28.70
CA GLY A 114 -10.14 10.50 -27.95
C GLY A 114 -11.06 10.54 -26.74
N ARG A 115 -11.88 9.49 -26.50
CA ARG A 115 -12.70 9.43 -25.29
C ARG A 115 -11.82 9.21 -24.07
N THR A 116 -12.13 9.94 -23.02
CA THR A 116 -11.42 9.84 -21.74
C THR A 116 -12.40 9.35 -20.67
N VAL A 117 -12.01 8.31 -19.95
CA VAL A 117 -12.74 7.84 -18.76
C VAL A 117 -11.91 8.23 -17.54
N LEU A 118 -12.38 9.23 -16.81
CA LEU A 118 -11.77 9.72 -15.58
C LEU A 118 -12.50 9.11 -14.37
N GLN A 119 -11.74 8.40 -13.53
CA GLN A 119 -12.18 7.98 -12.20
C GLN A 119 -11.34 8.72 -11.17
N SER A 120 -11.91 9.76 -10.57
CA SER A 120 -11.23 10.59 -9.56
C SER A 120 -11.96 10.52 -8.24
N ILE A 121 -11.21 10.54 -7.13
CA ILE A 121 -11.77 10.73 -5.79
C ILE A 121 -11.29 12.09 -5.27
N ALA A 122 -12.23 12.92 -4.81
CA ALA A 122 -11.93 14.19 -4.19
C ALA A 122 -11.29 13.98 -2.81
N HIS A 123 -10.61 15.00 -2.29
CA HIS A 123 -9.98 14.91 -0.97
C HIS A 123 -11.00 14.65 0.15
N SER A 124 -12.20 15.25 0.06
CA SER A 124 -13.28 15.10 1.04
C SER A 124 -13.91 13.72 1.08
N ASP A 125 -13.85 13.00 -0.04
CA ASP A 125 -14.61 11.76 -0.25
C ASP A 125 -13.75 10.51 0.00
N TRP A 126 -12.52 10.72 0.48
CA TRP A 126 -11.54 9.65 0.64
C TRP A 126 -11.78 8.86 1.93
N PRO A 127 -11.94 7.52 1.88
CA PRO A 127 -12.16 6.72 3.08
C PRO A 127 -10.94 6.77 4.01
N GLY A 128 -11.20 6.86 5.32
CA GLY A 128 -10.18 7.11 6.35
C GLY A 128 -9.13 6.01 6.54
N PHE A 129 -9.29 4.83 5.94
CA PHE A 129 -8.32 3.76 6.07
C PHE A 129 -7.33 3.78 4.90
N ARG A 130 -6.08 4.13 5.19
CA ARG A 130 -4.97 4.15 4.23
C ARG A 130 -4.16 2.87 4.39
N LEU A 131 -4.20 1.96 3.40
CA LEU A 131 -3.09 1.01 3.25
C LEU A 131 -1.85 1.81 2.87
N HIS A 132 -0.82 1.79 3.71
CA HIS A 132 0.46 2.40 3.40
C HIS A 132 1.13 1.69 2.21
N THR A 133 2.20 2.26 1.67
CA THR A 133 3.06 1.51 0.75
C THR A 133 3.75 0.38 1.52
N PRO A 134 3.79 -0.86 1.00
CA PRO A 134 4.54 -1.93 1.62
C PRO A 134 6.03 -1.57 1.76
N THR A 135 6.64 -2.00 2.86
CA THR A 135 8.09 -1.92 3.07
C THR A 135 8.72 -3.27 2.76
N ARG A 136 9.87 -3.28 2.10
CA ARG A 136 10.62 -4.52 1.86
C ARG A 136 11.33 -4.95 3.13
N ILE A 137 11.04 -6.15 3.61
CA ILE A 137 11.78 -6.79 4.71
C ILE A 137 12.24 -8.16 4.22
N GLY A 138 13.55 -8.30 4.01
CA GLY A 138 14.12 -9.45 3.32
C GLY A 138 13.55 -9.59 1.90
N THR A 139 12.86 -10.70 1.64
CA THR A 139 12.19 -10.99 0.37
C THR A 139 10.71 -10.63 0.35
N ALA A 140 10.13 -10.27 1.51
CA ALA A 140 8.70 -10.02 1.66
C ALA A 140 8.35 -8.53 1.51
N TRP A 141 7.13 -8.27 1.01
CA TRP A 141 6.51 -6.95 1.00
C TRP A 141 5.56 -6.82 2.16
N VAL A 142 5.92 -5.98 3.13
CA VAL A 142 5.28 -5.95 4.43
C VAL A 142 4.43 -4.70 4.62
N LEU A 143 3.16 -4.92 4.95
CA LEU A 143 2.24 -3.91 5.45
C LEU A 143 2.13 -4.07 6.96
N ARG A 144 2.68 -3.11 7.70
CA ARG A 144 2.61 -3.09 9.16
C ARG A 144 1.26 -2.52 9.57
N VAL A 145 0.54 -3.29 10.38
CA VAL A 145 -0.72 -2.88 11.01
C VAL A 145 -0.43 -2.74 12.49
N THR A 146 -0.11 -1.51 12.88
CA THR A 146 0.29 -1.19 14.25
C THR A 146 -0.91 -0.82 15.12
N ALA A 147 -0.74 -0.86 16.45
CA ALA A 147 -1.75 -0.36 17.38
C ALA A 147 -2.15 1.09 17.06
N ASP A 148 -1.21 1.95 16.66
CA ASP A 148 -1.51 3.33 16.25
C ASP A 148 -2.36 3.41 14.96
N ASN A 149 -2.18 2.47 14.02
CA ASN A 149 -3.06 2.35 12.86
C ASN A 149 -4.44 1.82 13.26
N LEU A 150 -4.51 1.03 14.33
CA LEU A 150 -5.75 0.60 14.94
C LEU A 150 -6.46 1.75 15.67
N GLU A 151 -5.70 2.71 16.19
CA GLU A 151 -6.20 3.74 17.08
C GLU A 151 -6.63 5.05 16.38
N ASP A 152 -6.03 5.46 15.26
CA ASP A 152 -5.95 6.92 15.01
C ASP A 152 -6.29 7.53 13.64
N ARG A 153 -6.88 6.82 12.65
CA ARG A 153 -7.04 7.43 11.29
C ARG A 153 -8.43 7.54 10.67
N LEU A 154 -9.50 7.12 11.34
CA LEU A 154 -10.87 7.26 10.82
C LEU A 154 -11.60 8.52 11.30
N ARG A 155 -10.91 9.66 11.47
CA ARG A 155 -11.53 10.90 11.93
C ARG A 155 -12.01 11.75 10.75
N PRO A 156 -13.32 11.97 10.55
CA PRO A 156 -13.80 13.20 9.94
C PRO A 156 -13.47 14.36 10.87
N VAL A 157 -13.06 15.50 10.31
CA VAL A 157 -12.88 16.74 11.08
C VAL A 157 -14.21 17.10 11.76
N GLY A 158 -14.26 17.07 13.10
CA GLY A 158 -15.42 17.49 13.90
C GLY A 158 -16.36 16.38 14.40
N ALA A 159 -16.11 15.09 14.14
CA ALA A 159 -16.92 13.99 14.68
C ALA A 159 -16.43 13.51 16.05
N PRO A 160 -17.32 13.08 16.98
CA PRO A 160 -16.92 12.46 18.24
C PRO A 160 -16.08 11.20 18.00
N ALA A 161 -15.06 11.00 18.82
CA ALA A 161 -14.03 9.97 18.66
C ALA A 161 -14.56 8.55 18.90
N VAL A 162 -15.33 8.01 17.96
CA VAL A 162 -15.69 6.59 17.96
C VAL A 162 -14.57 5.81 17.30
N ARG A 163 -13.74 5.19 18.15
CA ARG A 163 -12.61 4.35 17.72
C ARG A 163 -13.14 3.13 16.96
N PRO A 164 -12.68 2.84 15.73
CA PRO A 164 -12.97 1.56 15.10
C PRO A 164 -12.38 0.44 15.94
N SER A 165 -13.13 -0.64 16.16
CA SER A 165 -12.60 -1.83 16.81
C SER A 165 -11.57 -2.52 15.90
N THR A 166 -10.69 -3.32 16.50
CA THR A 166 -9.74 -4.19 15.81
C THR A 166 -10.43 -5.02 14.70
N GLY A 167 -11.64 -5.52 14.96
CA GLY A 167 -12.44 -6.23 13.97
C GLY A 167 -12.89 -5.37 12.78
N ARG A 168 -13.25 -4.10 13.02
CA ARG A 168 -13.63 -3.17 11.94
C ARG A 168 -12.44 -2.87 11.02
N ILE A 169 -11.23 -2.74 11.57
CA ILE A 169 -10.04 -2.49 10.75
C ILE A 169 -9.65 -3.73 9.95
N ALA A 170 -9.71 -4.92 10.54
CA ALA A 170 -9.54 -6.15 9.79
C ALA A 170 -10.55 -6.26 8.64
N ALA A 171 -11.82 -5.91 8.87
CA ALA A 171 -12.83 -5.90 7.82
C ALA A 171 -12.48 -4.90 6.69
N MET A 172 -12.04 -3.69 7.04
CA MET A 172 -11.61 -2.69 6.03
C MET A 172 -10.37 -3.14 5.24
N ILE A 173 -9.40 -3.78 5.89
CA ILE A 173 -8.25 -4.39 5.21
C ILE A 173 -8.73 -5.51 4.27
N ALA A 174 -9.63 -6.37 4.75
CA ALA A 174 -10.18 -7.46 3.95
C ALA A 174 -10.90 -6.93 2.71
N ASP A 175 -11.76 -5.93 2.88
CA ASP A 175 -12.50 -5.33 1.76
C ASP A 175 -11.58 -4.73 0.70
N GLU A 176 -10.47 -4.09 1.10
CA GLU A 176 -9.47 -3.57 0.15
C GLU A 176 -8.67 -4.69 -0.51
N LEU A 177 -8.34 -5.76 0.22
CA LEU A 177 -7.57 -6.90 -0.28
C LEU A 177 -8.44 -7.97 -0.96
N ASP A 178 -9.76 -7.83 -0.96
CA ASP A 178 -10.73 -8.70 -1.65
C ASP A 178 -11.33 -8.03 -2.89
N ARG A 179 -10.85 -6.84 -3.27
CA ARG A 179 -11.33 -6.16 -4.47
C ARG A 179 -11.11 -7.03 -5.72
N ASP A 180 -12.11 -7.08 -6.58
CA ASP A 180 -12.03 -7.84 -7.85
C ASP A 180 -10.90 -7.36 -8.78
N ASP A 181 -10.52 -6.09 -8.64
CA ASP A 181 -9.45 -5.45 -9.41
C ASP A 181 -8.09 -5.47 -8.70
N LEU A 182 -7.93 -6.23 -7.62
CA LEU A 182 -6.64 -6.39 -6.94
C LEU A 182 -5.58 -6.90 -7.93
N PRO A 183 -4.34 -6.39 -7.92
CA PRO A 183 -3.33 -6.85 -8.87
C PRO A 183 -2.91 -8.30 -8.59
N GLY A 184 -2.53 -9.04 -9.63
CA GLY A 184 -2.24 -10.48 -9.54
C GLY A 184 -1.16 -10.86 -8.51
N TRP A 185 -0.18 -9.99 -8.28
CA TRP A 185 0.87 -10.21 -7.27
C TRP A 185 0.36 -10.14 -5.82
N ALA A 186 -0.76 -9.47 -5.57
CA ALA A 186 -1.41 -9.35 -4.26
C ALA A 186 -2.59 -10.33 -4.10
N ARG A 187 -2.95 -11.09 -5.16
CA ARG A 187 -4.00 -12.11 -5.10
C ARG A 187 -3.47 -13.41 -4.51
N GLY A 188 -4.38 -14.18 -3.93
CA GLY A 188 -4.11 -15.52 -3.42
C GLY A 188 -4.93 -15.81 -2.17
N PRO A 189 -4.89 -17.07 -1.69
CA PRO A 189 -5.47 -17.40 -0.40
C PRO A 189 -4.72 -16.66 0.71
N ARG A 190 -5.43 -16.33 1.79
CA ARG A 190 -4.82 -15.81 3.01
C ARG A 190 -4.37 -16.94 3.90
N ILE A 191 -3.14 -16.84 4.41
CA ILE A 191 -2.58 -17.78 5.38
C ILE A 191 -2.15 -16.98 6.61
N ALA A 192 -2.62 -17.38 7.80
CA ALA A 192 -2.24 -16.76 9.06
C ALA A 192 -1.20 -17.59 9.81
N ARG A 193 -0.26 -16.91 10.46
CA ARG A 193 0.66 -17.48 11.44
C ARG A 193 0.59 -16.65 12.70
N TYR A 194 0.28 -17.30 13.81
CA TYR A 194 0.30 -16.69 15.14
C TYR A 194 1.56 -17.11 15.90
N LEU A 195 2.21 -16.15 16.54
CA LEU A 195 3.40 -16.32 17.35
C LEU A 195 3.02 -16.02 18.82
N PRO A 196 3.21 -16.98 19.73
CA PRO A 196 2.59 -16.95 21.06
C PRO A 196 3.15 -15.85 21.97
N SER A 197 4.30 -15.26 21.63
CA SER A 197 4.89 -14.17 22.39
C SER A 197 5.64 -13.20 21.47
N ARG A 198 5.90 -11.98 21.98
CA ARG A 198 6.77 -11.02 21.29
C ARG A 198 8.18 -11.55 21.08
N ASP A 199 8.71 -12.35 22.00
CA ASP A 199 10.03 -12.96 21.85
C ASP A 199 10.04 -14.04 20.77
N ALA A 200 8.98 -14.84 20.66
CA ALA A 200 8.82 -15.77 19.54
C ALA A 200 8.77 -15.01 18.19
N ALA A 201 8.05 -13.88 18.15
CA ALA A 201 8.01 -13.01 16.98
C ALA A 201 9.39 -12.42 16.63
N ARG A 202 10.13 -11.91 17.61
CA ARG A 202 11.49 -11.39 17.42
C ARG A 202 12.45 -12.46 16.94
N ASN A 203 12.45 -13.64 17.56
CA ASN A 203 13.31 -14.76 17.19
C ASN A 203 13.01 -15.26 15.77
N ALA A 204 11.75 -15.20 15.35
CA ALA A 204 11.33 -15.51 13.99
C ALA A 204 11.57 -14.36 12.98
N GLY A 205 12.10 -13.21 13.41
CA GLY A 205 12.45 -12.08 12.55
C GLY A 205 11.30 -11.11 12.26
N PHE A 206 10.13 -11.27 12.88
CA PHE A 206 8.96 -10.41 12.72
C PHE A 206 9.01 -9.21 13.67
N VAL A 207 10.04 -8.37 13.49
CA VAL A 207 10.32 -7.21 14.33
C VAL A 207 10.69 -5.99 13.48
N ASP A 208 10.28 -4.81 13.91
CA ASP A 208 10.79 -3.57 13.33
C ASP A 208 12.22 -3.33 13.83
N ARG A 209 13.17 -3.29 12.90
CA ARG A 209 14.51 -2.81 13.21
C ARG A 209 14.39 -1.29 13.28
N SER A 210 14.20 -0.75 14.48
CA SER A 210 14.15 0.69 14.68
C SER A 210 15.32 1.35 13.99
N ASP A 211 15.05 2.49 13.36
CA ASP A 211 16.07 3.35 12.80
C ASP A 211 17.08 3.66 13.92
N ARG A 212 18.37 3.42 13.69
CA ARG A 212 19.44 3.56 14.72
C ARG A 212 19.48 4.97 15.34
N ASN A 213 18.83 5.94 14.70
CA ASN A 213 18.77 7.34 15.10
C ASN A 213 17.50 7.70 15.89
N SER A 214 16.63 6.74 16.23
CA SER A 214 15.45 7.04 17.05
C SER A 214 15.86 7.30 18.51
N PRO A 215 15.46 8.43 19.12
CA PRO A 215 15.85 8.79 20.49
C PRO A 215 15.27 7.87 21.58
N ALA A 216 14.43 6.89 21.19
CA ALA A 216 13.91 5.85 22.07
C ALA A 216 14.47 4.47 21.64
N PRO A 217 15.63 4.04 22.16
CA PRO A 217 16.37 2.88 21.67
C PRO A 217 15.68 1.52 21.88
N ASP A 218 14.56 1.44 22.60
CA ASP A 218 13.96 0.16 23.03
C ASP A 218 12.51 -0.09 22.56
N ARG A 219 12.05 0.60 21.52
CA ARG A 219 10.70 0.41 20.95
C ARG A 219 10.69 -0.53 19.73
N SER A 220 11.45 -1.62 19.77
CA SER A 220 11.36 -2.64 18.72
C SER A 220 9.96 -3.27 18.74
N ARG A 221 9.14 -2.95 17.73
CA ARG A 221 7.79 -3.50 17.60
C ARG A 221 7.89 -4.94 17.11
N ALA A 222 7.31 -5.87 17.86
CA ALA A 222 7.25 -7.28 17.49
C ALA A 222 5.82 -7.63 17.05
N TYR A 223 5.71 -8.35 15.93
CA TYR A 223 4.42 -8.63 15.29
C TYR A 223 4.06 -10.10 15.48
N GLN A 224 2.99 -10.34 16.23
CA GLN A 224 2.61 -11.69 16.66
C GLN A 224 1.65 -12.38 15.71
N LEU A 225 0.94 -11.64 14.85
CA LEU A 225 0.07 -12.22 13.83
C LEU A 225 0.56 -11.78 12.45
N ILE A 226 0.95 -12.75 11.64
CA ILE A 226 1.42 -12.55 10.28
C ILE A 226 0.38 -13.14 9.34
N VAL A 227 -0.10 -12.35 8.38
CA VAL A 227 -1.04 -12.83 7.36
C VAL A 227 -0.42 -12.65 5.99
N GLU A 228 -0.29 -13.73 5.25
CA GLU A 228 0.27 -13.74 3.90
C GLU A 228 -0.85 -13.75 2.87
N GLN A 229 -0.74 -12.97 1.79
CA GLN A 229 -1.64 -12.97 0.65
C GLN A 229 -0.87 -12.64 -0.63
N GLY A 230 -0.70 -13.63 -1.51
CA GLY A 230 0.16 -13.48 -2.68
C GLY A 230 1.59 -13.14 -2.27
N SER A 231 2.11 -12.01 -2.74
CA SER A 231 3.45 -11.49 -2.39
C SER A 231 3.44 -10.54 -1.18
N LEU A 232 2.28 -10.26 -0.59
CA LEU A 232 2.13 -9.39 0.57
C LEU A 232 2.17 -10.17 1.88
N GLN A 233 2.74 -9.54 2.90
CA GLN A 233 2.57 -9.91 4.29
C GLN A 233 1.98 -8.75 5.08
N LEU A 234 0.95 -9.00 5.87
CA LEU A 234 0.38 -8.09 6.84
C LEU A 234 0.93 -8.47 8.21
N TRP A 235 1.57 -7.54 8.88
CA TRP A 235 2.18 -7.77 10.19
C TRP A 235 1.36 -7.02 11.24
N PHE A 236 0.64 -7.76 12.08
CA PHE A 236 -0.24 -7.21 13.11
C PHE A 236 0.45 -7.19 14.45
N GLU A 237 0.49 -5.99 15.04
CA GLU A 237 0.82 -5.80 16.44
C GLU A 237 -0.41 -6.15 17.28
N LEU A 238 -0.24 -7.05 18.25
CA LEU A 238 -1.29 -7.42 19.19
C LEU A 238 -1.00 -6.80 20.56
N PRO A 239 -2.04 -6.47 21.35
CA PRO A 239 -1.85 -6.03 22.72
C PRO A 239 -1.09 -7.10 23.52
N ASP A 240 -0.18 -6.68 24.41
CA ASP A 240 0.48 -7.61 25.32
C ASP A 240 -0.58 -8.30 26.18
N GLN A 241 -0.70 -9.61 26.02
CA GLN A 241 -1.58 -10.45 26.83
C GLN A 241 -0.67 -11.34 27.67
N GLN A 242 -0.55 -11.03 28.97
CA GLN A 242 0.09 -11.92 29.92
C GLN A 242 -0.82 -13.14 30.14
N GLY A 243 -0.62 -14.21 29.36
CA GLY A 243 -1.41 -15.43 29.46
C GLY A 243 -0.65 -16.64 28.94
N ALA A 244 -0.33 -17.57 29.83
CA ALA A 244 0.31 -18.85 29.53
C ALA A 244 -0.70 -19.80 28.88
N GLY A 245 -0.71 -19.90 27.55
CA GLY A 245 -1.65 -20.82 26.91
C GLY A 245 -1.43 -21.20 25.46
N GLY A 246 -0.48 -20.60 24.73
CA GLY A 246 -0.19 -20.92 23.32
C GLY A 246 -1.33 -20.67 22.31
N GLN A 247 -2.57 -20.52 22.77
CA GLN A 247 -3.72 -20.19 21.94
C GLN A 247 -3.71 -18.70 21.55
N PRO A 248 -4.17 -18.35 20.33
CA PRO A 248 -4.36 -16.96 19.95
C PRO A 248 -5.31 -16.24 20.91
N PRO A 249 -5.03 -15.00 21.31
CA PRO A 249 -5.98 -14.21 22.10
C PRO A 249 -7.25 -13.96 21.29
N ARG A 250 -8.35 -13.63 21.98
CA ARG A 250 -9.64 -13.31 21.33
C ARG A 250 -9.48 -12.30 20.19
N ASP A 251 -8.63 -11.30 20.37
CA ASP A 251 -8.39 -10.27 19.35
C ASP A 251 -7.72 -10.82 18.09
N ALA A 252 -6.79 -11.78 18.24
CA ALA A 252 -6.19 -12.46 17.09
C ALA A 252 -7.25 -13.29 16.32
N TYR A 253 -8.14 -13.98 17.04
CA TYR A 253 -9.26 -14.68 16.41
C TYR A 253 -10.22 -13.74 15.67
N VAL A 254 -10.57 -12.62 16.30
CA VAL A 254 -11.43 -11.59 15.67
C VAL A 254 -10.76 -11.01 14.43
N LEU A 255 -9.45 -10.75 14.47
CA LEU A 255 -8.69 -10.32 13.29
C LEU A 255 -8.74 -11.36 12.17
N MET A 256 -8.37 -12.60 12.46
CA MET A 256 -8.33 -13.68 11.47
C MET A 256 -9.72 -13.93 10.85
N GLN A 257 -10.79 -13.88 11.65
CA GLN A 257 -12.16 -14.04 11.17
C GLN A 257 -12.58 -12.90 10.25
N ASN A 258 -12.31 -11.64 10.63
CA ASN A 258 -12.68 -10.47 9.82
C ASN A 258 -11.79 -10.32 8.58
N LEU A 259 -10.57 -10.86 8.59
CA LEU A 259 -9.71 -11.02 7.41
C LEU A 259 -10.16 -12.17 6.50
N ARG A 260 -11.23 -12.89 6.86
CA ARG A 260 -11.80 -14.01 6.08
C ARG A 260 -10.78 -15.12 5.83
N ILE A 261 -9.88 -15.34 6.79
CA ILE A 261 -8.86 -16.38 6.69
C ILE A 261 -9.57 -17.72 6.90
N PRO A 262 -9.42 -18.69 5.99
CA PRO A 262 -10.00 -20.02 6.16
C PRO A 262 -9.58 -20.59 7.51
N ARG A 263 -10.51 -21.17 8.27
CA ARG A 263 -10.13 -21.87 9.50
C ARG A 263 -9.16 -22.99 9.12
N PRO A 264 -8.00 -23.12 9.78
CA PRO A 264 -7.13 -24.26 9.56
C PRO A 264 -7.95 -25.51 9.85
N SER A 265 -8.05 -26.40 8.86
CA SER A 265 -8.73 -27.67 8.99
C SER A 265 -7.91 -28.58 9.91
N GLY A 266 -8.13 -28.49 11.22
CA GLY A 266 -7.78 -29.53 12.20
C GLY A 266 -6.31 -29.76 12.54
N GLU A 267 -5.36 -29.60 11.62
CA GLU A 267 -3.95 -29.95 11.87
C GLU A 267 -3.01 -28.93 11.19
N SER A 268 -2.01 -28.47 11.92
CA SER A 268 -0.98 -27.50 11.53
C SER A 268 -1.33 -26.00 11.70
N VAL A 269 -1.49 -25.59 12.96
CA VAL A 269 -0.96 -24.30 13.44
C VAL A 269 0.22 -24.62 14.36
N VAL A 270 1.20 -25.35 13.84
CA VAL A 270 2.50 -25.52 14.48
C VAL A 270 3.52 -25.05 13.46
N ALA A 271 4.46 -24.24 13.93
CA ALA A 271 5.52 -23.67 13.12
C ALA A 271 6.16 -24.76 12.24
N ASP A 272 5.92 -24.68 10.93
CA ASP A 272 6.66 -25.47 9.96
C ASP A 272 8.07 -24.87 9.90
N ASP A 273 8.96 -25.41 10.73
CA ASP A 273 10.33 -24.98 10.99
C ASP A 273 11.23 -25.13 9.74
N ASP A 274 10.76 -25.83 8.70
CA ASP A 274 11.59 -26.26 7.58
C ASP A 274 11.63 -25.31 6.37
N ARG A 275 10.88 -24.20 6.36
CA ARG A 275 10.91 -23.22 5.25
C ARG A 275 11.73 -21.95 5.52
N LEU A 276 12.37 -21.83 6.69
CA LEU A 276 13.16 -20.65 7.08
C LEU A 276 14.67 -20.79 6.88
N ARG A 277 15.15 -21.74 6.07
CA ARG A 277 16.51 -21.63 5.48
C ARG A 277 16.56 -20.57 4.37
N TYR A 278 16.12 -19.35 4.66
CA TYR A 278 16.57 -18.17 3.92
C TYR A 278 17.92 -17.78 4.49
N GLY A 279 18.98 -18.19 3.79
CA GLY A 279 20.34 -17.79 4.10
C GLY A 279 20.47 -16.27 4.04
N TYR A 280 20.62 -15.65 5.21
CA TYR A 280 21.22 -14.34 5.35
C TYR A 280 22.74 -14.52 5.23
N ARG A 281 23.29 -14.20 4.07
CA ARG A 281 24.69 -13.81 3.88
C ARG A 281 24.70 -12.42 3.25
#